data_AF-A0A9W8RG73-F1
#
_entry.id   AF-A0A9W8RG73-F1
#
_cell.length_a   1.000
_cell.length_b   1.000
_cell.length_c   1.000
_cell.angle_alpha   90.00
_cell.angle_beta   90.00
_cell.angle_gamma   90.00
#
_symmetry.space_group_name_H-M   'P 1'
#
loop_
_entity.id
_entity.type
_entity.pdbx_description
1 polymer ?
#
loop_
_entity_poly.entity_id
_entity_poly.type
_entity_poly.pdbx_seq_one_letter_code
_entity_poly.pdbx_strand_id
1 'polypeptide(L)'
;MSESYPTLTQTALVAAAFKILLFPAYKSTDFEVHRNWLAITESLPLDKWYFEKTSEWTLDYPPFFAYFEYVLAHVARLVDPLMVKVYNLDYDSWQTVYFQRTTVIITELVLVWALQSFIDSTPLKSRRAAQVAALSIVLSPGLLIIDHIHFQYNGFMYGILVMSLVLARCKGTLLSSGLVFAALLCFKHIYLYLALAYFVFLLRAYCLSPKSIFRIRFLNCIKLGLGIGTIFGAAFGPFAALGQIPQLLSRLFPFSRGLCHAYWAPNVWALYSFADRVLIHVAPRLGWAVNQDALQSVTRGLVGDTSFAVLPEISPRMCFILTLIFQGLPLLKLFSQPTWENFIGAVTLCGYASFLFGWHVHEKAILLVIIPFSLIALRDRRHLGAFRPLAVAGHVSLFPLLFTPAEFPVKTIYTIMWLVVFLMAFDRLAPASNKPRIFLLDRFSTLYIAVSIPLILYCSLLHQIIFGKSYEFLPLMFTSSYSAIGVVGSWVGYMVVYFTA
;
A
#
# COMPACT_ATOMS: atom_id res chain seq x y z
N MET A 1 -2.24 37.41 -4.15
CA MET A 1 -1.96 35.97 -4.23
C MET A 1 -0.95 35.68 -3.13
N SER A 2 -1.36 35.13 -1.99
CA SER A 2 -0.39 34.73 -0.96
C SER A 2 0.35 33.50 -1.48
N GLU A 3 1.62 33.65 -1.82
CA GLU A 3 2.48 32.53 -2.19
C GLU A 3 2.43 31.47 -1.08
N SER A 4 1.93 30.29 -1.42
CA SER A 4 1.74 29.20 -0.45
C SER A 4 3.06 28.46 -0.28
N TYR A 5 3.83 28.88 0.72
CA TYR A 5 5.04 28.18 1.15
C TYR A 5 4.72 27.11 2.21
N PRO A 6 5.41 25.95 2.21
CA PRO A 6 6.43 25.54 1.23
C PRO A 6 5.83 24.94 -0.05
N THR A 7 6.50 25.16 -1.19
CA THR A 7 6.11 24.53 -2.47
C THR A 7 6.46 23.03 -2.48
N LEU A 8 5.76 22.24 -3.31
CA LEU A 8 6.01 20.81 -3.41
C LEU A 8 7.45 20.49 -3.83
N THR A 9 8.00 21.25 -4.79
CA THR A 9 9.37 21.10 -5.28
C THR A 9 10.39 21.39 -4.18
N GLN A 10 10.24 22.48 -3.44
CA GLN A 10 11.15 22.81 -2.32
C GLN A 10 11.13 21.69 -1.27
N THR A 11 9.93 21.20 -0.92
CA THR A 11 9.80 20.09 0.03
C THR A 11 10.43 18.80 -0.52
N ALA A 12 10.25 18.48 -1.79
CA ALA A 12 10.86 17.30 -2.41
C ALA A 12 12.39 17.36 -2.39
N LEU A 13 12.99 18.53 -2.66
CA LEU A 13 14.44 18.73 -2.59
C LEU A 13 14.98 18.52 -1.17
N VAL A 14 14.33 19.12 -0.16
CA VAL A 14 14.72 18.95 1.25
C VAL A 14 14.54 17.49 1.69
N ALA A 15 13.45 16.85 1.27
CA ALA A 15 13.19 15.45 1.56
C ALA A 15 14.24 14.53 0.91
N ALA A 16 14.65 14.79 -0.33
CA ALA A 16 15.72 14.06 -1.01
C ALA A 16 17.06 14.22 -0.29
N ALA A 17 17.42 15.44 0.13
CA ALA A 17 18.63 15.69 0.92
C ALA A 17 18.60 14.91 2.24
N PHE A 18 17.46 14.89 2.94
CA PHE A 18 17.31 14.08 4.15
C PHE A 18 17.44 12.58 3.87
N LYS A 19 16.85 12.06 2.78
CA LYS A 19 16.93 10.64 2.39
C LYS A 19 18.36 10.22 2.05
N ILE A 20 19.18 11.10 1.47
CA ILE A 20 20.61 10.83 1.22
C ILE A 20 21.36 10.57 2.54
N LEU A 21 21.02 11.29 3.62
CA LEU A 21 21.62 11.06 4.94
C LEU A 21 21.27 9.68 5.52
N LEU A 22 20.21 9.04 5.03
CA LEU A 22 19.77 7.70 5.44
C LEU A 22 20.41 6.58 4.63
N PHE A 23 21.34 6.88 3.70
CA PHE A 23 21.99 5.84 2.91
C PHE A 23 22.71 4.75 3.72
N PRO A 24 23.37 5.07 4.86
CA PRO A 24 23.98 4.07 5.74
C PRO A 24 22.99 3.24 6.58
N ALA A 25 21.70 3.58 6.57
CA ALA A 25 20.71 2.92 7.40
C ALA A 25 20.52 1.44 7.02
N TYR A 26 19.82 0.70 7.87
CA TYR A 26 19.34 -0.66 7.65
C TYR A 26 18.89 -0.93 6.20
N LYS A 27 19.20 -2.14 5.71
CA LYS A 27 18.77 -2.69 4.42
C LYS A 27 18.02 -3.99 4.69
N SER A 28 16.83 -4.14 4.12
CA SER A 28 16.09 -5.40 4.24
C SER A 28 16.51 -6.41 3.18
N THR A 29 15.94 -7.62 3.23
CA THR A 29 16.06 -8.61 2.16
C THR A 29 15.61 -8.07 0.81
N ASP A 30 14.69 -7.09 0.76
CA ASP A 30 14.24 -6.49 -0.50
C ASP A 30 15.38 -5.75 -1.24
N PHE A 31 16.43 -5.28 -0.54
CA PHE A 31 17.63 -4.71 -1.16
C PHE A 31 18.34 -5.75 -2.05
N GLU A 32 18.54 -6.95 -1.48
CA GLU A 32 19.16 -8.08 -2.16
C GLU A 32 18.27 -8.61 -3.28
N VAL A 33 16.95 -8.65 -3.09
CA VAL A 33 15.96 -9.01 -4.13
C VAL A 33 16.12 -8.13 -5.37
N HIS A 34 16.12 -6.81 -5.19
CA HIS A 34 16.28 -5.88 -6.31
C HIS A 34 17.69 -5.94 -6.94
N ARG A 35 18.74 -6.15 -6.13
CA ARG A 35 20.09 -6.42 -6.66
C ARG A 35 20.09 -7.66 -7.55
N ASN A 36 19.36 -8.71 -7.14
CA ASN A 36 19.24 -9.93 -7.93
C ASN A 36 18.50 -9.68 -9.24
N TRP A 37 17.42 -8.90 -9.22
CA TRP A 37 16.64 -8.62 -10.42
C TRP A 37 17.44 -7.81 -11.45
N LEU A 38 18.27 -6.85 -11.00
CA LEU A 38 19.26 -6.18 -11.86
C LEU A 38 20.21 -7.20 -12.49
N ALA A 39 20.73 -8.14 -11.68
CA ALA A 39 21.66 -9.16 -12.16
C ALA A 39 21.03 -10.13 -13.17
N ILE A 40 19.81 -10.61 -12.89
CA ILE A 40 19.03 -11.50 -13.78
C ILE A 40 18.82 -10.83 -15.12
N THR A 41 18.28 -9.61 -15.11
CA THR A 41 17.87 -8.92 -16.34
C THR A 41 19.08 -8.57 -17.23
N GLU A 42 20.23 -8.28 -16.62
CA GLU A 42 21.43 -7.87 -17.34
C GLU A 42 22.34 -9.01 -17.80
N SER A 43 22.41 -10.10 -17.03
CA SER A 43 23.31 -11.22 -17.32
C SER A 43 22.67 -12.32 -18.16
N LEU A 44 21.34 -12.37 -18.24
CA LEU A 44 20.61 -13.48 -18.87
C LEU A 44 19.73 -13.01 -20.03
N PRO A 45 19.59 -13.85 -21.08
CA PRO A 45 18.62 -13.61 -22.13
C PRO A 45 17.18 -13.67 -21.57
N LEU A 46 16.27 -13.01 -22.29
CA LEU A 46 14.87 -12.83 -21.89
C LEU A 46 14.16 -14.16 -21.55
N ASP A 47 14.50 -15.24 -22.25
CA ASP A 47 13.94 -16.58 -22.06
C ASP A 47 14.35 -17.24 -20.73
N LYS A 48 15.29 -16.64 -19.99
CA LYS A 48 15.72 -17.16 -18.68
C LYS A 48 15.26 -16.34 -17.49
N TRP A 49 14.72 -15.14 -17.69
CA TRP A 49 14.40 -14.19 -16.61
C TRP A 49 13.50 -14.77 -15.52
N TYR A 50 12.44 -15.50 -15.90
CA TYR A 50 11.49 -16.10 -14.95
C TYR A 50 11.80 -17.56 -14.58
N PHE A 51 12.88 -18.13 -15.12
CA PHE A 51 13.34 -19.50 -14.86
C PHE A 51 14.58 -19.56 -13.96
N GLU A 52 15.35 -18.47 -13.91
CA GLU A 52 16.47 -18.30 -12.98
C GLU A 52 16.02 -18.59 -11.53
N LYS A 53 16.84 -19.35 -10.80
CA LYS A 53 16.56 -19.78 -9.42
C LYS A 53 17.83 -20.05 -8.60
N THR A 54 18.96 -19.46 -8.98
CA THR A 54 20.23 -19.56 -8.24
C THR A 54 20.08 -18.92 -6.87
N SER A 55 19.40 -17.78 -6.82
CA SER A 55 18.93 -17.16 -5.58
C SER A 55 17.51 -17.64 -5.25
N GLU A 56 17.16 -17.64 -3.97
CA GLU A 56 15.77 -17.74 -3.52
C GLU A 56 14.93 -16.52 -3.95
N TRP A 57 15.57 -15.38 -4.19
CA TRP A 57 14.96 -14.12 -4.60
C TRP A 57 14.72 -14.07 -6.11
N THR A 58 13.74 -14.84 -6.57
CA THR A 58 13.41 -14.90 -8.00
C THR A 58 12.65 -13.67 -8.49
N LEU A 59 12.59 -13.50 -9.82
CA LEU A 59 11.85 -12.40 -10.44
C LEU A 59 10.33 -12.64 -10.31
N ASP A 60 9.70 -11.91 -9.39
CA ASP A 60 8.30 -12.15 -9.01
C ASP A 60 7.35 -10.99 -9.39
N TYR A 61 7.86 -9.97 -10.10
CA TYR A 61 7.07 -8.84 -10.60
C TYR A 61 6.74 -8.99 -12.10
N PRO A 62 5.65 -8.37 -12.58
CA PRO A 62 5.27 -8.48 -13.98
C PRO A 62 6.26 -7.76 -14.92
N PRO A 63 6.18 -8.05 -16.24
CA PRO A 63 7.23 -7.69 -17.20
C PRO A 63 7.65 -6.23 -17.27
N PHE A 64 6.76 -5.25 -17.08
CA PHE A 64 7.20 -3.85 -17.15
C PHE A 64 8.16 -3.49 -16.02
N PHE A 65 8.02 -4.12 -14.85
CA PHE A 65 9.01 -3.93 -13.79
C PHE A 65 10.33 -4.62 -14.11
N ALA A 66 10.29 -5.81 -14.73
CA ALA A 66 11.49 -6.48 -15.21
C ALA A 66 12.23 -5.65 -16.28
N TYR A 67 11.51 -5.03 -17.21
CA TYR A 67 12.11 -4.11 -18.18
C TYR A 67 12.64 -2.83 -17.52
N PHE A 68 12.00 -2.35 -16.46
CA PHE A 68 12.52 -1.24 -15.68
C PHE A 68 13.84 -1.60 -14.99
N GLU A 69 13.91 -2.77 -14.33
CA GLU A 69 15.16 -3.28 -13.75
C GLU A 69 16.23 -3.48 -14.83
N TYR A 70 15.87 -4.01 -16.00
CA TYR A 70 16.77 -4.14 -17.14
C TYR A 70 17.39 -2.79 -17.55
N VAL A 71 16.58 -1.74 -17.67
CA VAL A 71 17.07 -0.39 -18.00
C VAL A 71 18.01 0.14 -16.91
N LEU A 72 17.66 -0.05 -15.64
CA LEU A 72 18.54 0.32 -14.53
C LEU A 72 19.84 -0.48 -14.56
N ALA A 73 19.78 -1.76 -14.91
CA ALA A 73 20.93 -2.66 -14.84
C ALA A 73 22.05 -2.29 -15.83
N HIS A 74 21.71 -1.64 -16.95
CA HIS A 74 22.71 -1.08 -17.87
C HIS A 74 23.57 0.01 -17.20
N VAL A 75 22.93 0.85 -16.38
CA VAL A 75 23.63 1.89 -15.61
C VAL A 75 24.34 1.24 -14.41
N ALA A 76 23.70 0.26 -13.77
CA ALA A 76 24.27 -0.51 -12.66
C ALA A 76 25.61 -1.15 -13.02
N ARG A 77 25.70 -1.77 -14.21
CA ARG A 77 26.91 -2.37 -14.76
C ARG A 77 28.07 -1.38 -14.86
N LEU A 78 27.80 -0.11 -15.14
CA LEU A 78 28.81 0.95 -15.22
C LEU A 78 29.25 1.44 -13.82
N VAL A 79 28.36 1.40 -12.84
CA VAL A 79 28.62 1.87 -11.47
C VAL A 79 29.34 0.81 -10.63
N ASP A 80 28.89 -0.44 -10.68
CA ASP A 80 29.56 -1.59 -10.07
C ASP A 80 29.28 -2.85 -10.90
N PRO A 81 30.25 -3.32 -11.72
CA PRO A 81 30.09 -4.53 -12.51
C PRO A 81 29.81 -5.80 -11.69
N LEU A 82 30.14 -5.82 -10.40
CA LEU A 82 29.90 -6.98 -9.54
C LEU A 82 28.45 -7.07 -9.08
N MET A 83 27.70 -5.97 -9.05
CA MET A 83 26.30 -5.96 -8.60
C MET A 83 25.34 -6.66 -9.57
N VAL A 84 25.72 -6.75 -10.86
CA VAL A 84 24.92 -7.35 -11.91
C VAL A 84 25.26 -8.83 -12.17
N LYS A 85 26.09 -9.45 -11.32
CA LYS A 85 26.47 -10.87 -11.44
C LYS A 85 25.47 -11.73 -10.66
N VAL A 86 24.79 -12.65 -11.35
CA VAL A 86 23.72 -13.50 -10.78
C VAL A 86 24.20 -14.35 -9.60
N TYR A 87 25.45 -14.81 -9.64
CA TYR A 87 26.03 -15.66 -8.58
C TYR A 87 26.60 -14.88 -7.39
N ASN A 88 26.60 -13.53 -7.45
CA ASN A 88 27.16 -12.69 -6.40
C ASN A 88 26.08 -12.33 -5.38
N LEU A 89 25.65 -13.37 -4.65
CA LEU A 89 24.61 -13.28 -3.63
C LEU A 89 25.09 -12.46 -2.43
N ASP A 90 24.15 -11.75 -1.81
CA ASP A 90 24.31 -10.86 -0.66
C ASP A 90 25.35 -9.75 -0.88
N TYR A 91 25.57 -9.36 -2.14
CA TYR A 91 26.56 -8.34 -2.50
C TYR A 91 26.04 -6.91 -2.28
N ASP A 92 26.77 -6.15 -1.46
CA ASP A 92 26.26 -4.87 -0.94
C ASP A 92 27.32 -3.76 -0.82
N SER A 93 28.26 -3.70 -1.78
CA SER A 93 29.27 -2.62 -1.86
C SER A 93 28.64 -1.22 -1.71
N TRP A 94 29.42 -0.25 -1.23
CA TRP A 94 28.94 1.14 -1.11
C TRP A 94 28.46 1.72 -2.44
N GLN A 95 29.10 1.35 -3.55
CA GLN A 95 28.68 1.71 -4.90
C GLN A 95 27.28 1.15 -5.23
N THR A 96 27.02 -0.11 -4.86
CA THR A 96 25.70 -0.75 -4.99
C THR A 96 24.66 -0.06 -4.13
N VAL A 97 24.98 0.24 -2.87
CA VAL A 97 24.09 0.96 -1.95
C VAL A 97 23.77 2.35 -2.49
N TYR A 98 24.76 3.11 -2.94
CA TYR A 98 24.57 4.44 -3.52
C TYR A 98 23.73 4.37 -4.79
N PHE A 99 23.99 3.42 -5.68
CA PHE A 99 23.25 3.25 -6.91
C PHE A 99 21.77 3.00 -6.61
N GLN A 100 21.49 1.94 -5.85
CA GLN A 100 20.13 1.49 -5.55
C GLN A 100 19.33 2.54 -4.78
N ARG A 101 19.89 3.18 -3.75
CA ARG A 101 19.14 4.19 -3.00
C ARG A 101 18.92 5.48 -3.82
N THR A 102 19.87 5.83 -4.69
CA THR A 102 19.72 6.96 -5.62
C THR A 102 18.62 6.69 -6.64
N THR A 103 18.53 5.49 -7.22
CA THR A 103 17.48 5.16 -8.20
C THR A 103 16.08 5.22 -7.58
N VAL A 104 15.92 4.83 -6.31
CA VAL A 104 14.65 5.00 -5.58
C VAL A 104 14.28 6.48 -5.44
N ILE A 105 15.22 7.36 -5.07
CA ILE A 105 14.97 8.81 -4.98
C ILE A 105 14.62 9.41 -6.35
N ILE A 106 15.36 9.06 -7.41
CA ILE A 106 15.12 9.60 -8.76
C ILE A 106 13.75 9.17 -9.29
N THR A 107 13.38 7.90 -9.11
CA THR A 107 12.12 7.36 -9.65
C THR A 107 10.91 7.84 -8.85
N GLU A 108 11.07 8.20 -7.57
CA GLU A 108 10.05 8.88 -6.77
C GLU A 108 9.66 10.26 -7.33
N LEU A 109 10.47 10.90 -8.20
CA LEU A 109 10.08 12.13 -8.88
C LEU A 109 8.79 11.99 -9.70
N VAL A 110 8.44 10.77 -10.13
CA VAL A 110 7.15 10.48 -10.77
C VAL A 110 5.98 10.76 -9.82
N LEU A 111 6.14 10.47 -8.52
CA LEU A 111 5.14 10.83 -7.49
C LEU A 111 5.03 12.34 -7.30
N VAL A 112 6.16 13.04 -7.24
CA VAL A 112 6.19 14.50 -7.11
C VAL A 112 5.46 15.15 -8.29
N TRP A 113 5.72 14.68 -9.51
CA TRP A 113 5.04 15.16 -10.71
C TRP A 113 3.53 14.88 -10.72
N ALA A 114 3.12 13.67 -10.33
CA ALA A 114 1.71 13.30 -10.23
C ALA A 114 0.97 14.15 -9.18
N LEU A 115 1.61 14.42 -8.04
CA LEU A 115 1.06 15.25 -6.98
C LEU A 115 1.01 16.74 -7.36
N GLN A 116 1.99 17.24 -8.11
CA GLN A 116 1.92 18.59 -8.67
C GLN A 116 0.70 18.71 -9.61
N SER A 117 0.51 17.71 -10.48
CA SER A 117 -0.68 17.64 -11.36
C SER A 117 -2.00 17.57 -10.58
N PHE A 118 -2.02 16.91 -9.42
CA PHE A 118 -3.17 16.90 -8.51
C PHE A 118 -3.48 18.29 -7.92
N ILE A 119 -2.44 19.04 -7.51
CA ILE A 119 -2.59 20.40 -6.99
C ILE A 119 -3.13 21.33 -8.08
N ASP A 120 -2.53 21.27 -9.27
CA ASP A 120 -2.84 22.17 -10.38
C ASP A 120 -4.26 21.94 -10.92
N SER A 121 -4.68 20.68 -11.00
CA SER A 121 -6.04 20.29 -11.40
C SER A 121 -7.10 20.50 -10.31
N THR A 122 -6.73 20.96 -9.11
CA THR A 122 -7.68 21.27 -8.03
C THR A 122 -8.17 22.71 -8.09
N PRO A 123 -9.49 22.97 -7.89
CA PRO A 123 -10.04 24.31 -7.86
C PRO A 123 -9.32 25.24 -6.87
N LEU A 124 -9.19 26.52 -7.22
CA LEU A 124 -8.43 27.52 -6.45
C LEU A 124 -8.80 27.56 -4.97
N LYS A 125 -10.09 27.44 -4.63
CA LYS A 125 -10.60 27.45 -3.25
C LYS A 125 -10.05 26.29 -2.40
N SER A 126 -9.79 25.14 -3.02
CA SER A 126 -9.34 23.91 -2.35
C SER A 126 -7.86 23.61 -2.62
N ARG A 127 -7.18 24.43 -3.43
CA ARG A 127 -5.79 24.20 -3.84
C ARG A 127 -4.82 24.12 -2.66
N ARG A 128 -5.03 24.95 -1.62
CA ARG A 128 -4.22 24.88 -0.39
C ARG A 128 -4.39 23.53 0.33
N ALA A 129 -5.61 23.02 0.41
CA ALA A 129 -5.87 21.70 0.99
C ALA A 129 -5.20 20.60 0.16
N ALA A 130 -5.32 20.64 -1.18
CA ALA A 130 -4.63 19.70 -2.06
C ALA A 130 -3.10 19.77 -1.92
N GLN A 131 -2.52 20.98 -1.78
CA GLN A 131 -1.08 21.14 -1.54
C GLN A 131 -0.67 20.50 -0.23
N VAL A 132 -1.39 20.73 0.88
CA VAL A 132 -1.03 20.11 2.17
C VAL A 132 -1.22 18.59 2.14
N ALA A 133 -2.23 18.06 1.44
CA ALA A 133 -2.38 16.62 1.22
C ALA A 133 -1.24 16.03 0.35
N ALA A 134 -0.79 16.76 -0.67
CA ALA A 134 0.35 16.34 -1.49
C ALA A 134 1.65 16.34 -0.66
N LEU A 135 1.89 17.38 0.14
CA LEU A 135 3.03 17.44 1.06
C LEU A 135 2.99 16.28 2.07
N SER A 136 1.81 15.91 2.57
CA SER A 136 1.66 14.78 3.51
C SER A 136 2.04 13.46 2.86
N ILE A 137 1.74 13.27 1.56
CA ILE A 137 2.11 12.07 0.81
C ILE A 137 3.62 12.03 0.56
N VAL A 138 4.24 13.10 0.03
CA VAL A 138 5.69 13.14 -0.23
C VAL A 138 6.51 12.90 1.03
N LEU A 139 6.05 13.46 2.15
CA LEU A 139 6.70 13.29 3.45
C LEU A 139 6.17 12.08 4.23
N SER A 140 5.38 11.19 3.62
CA SER A 140 4.75 10.06 4.33
C SER A 140 5.81 9.20 5.05
N PRO A 141 5.61 8.92 6.35
CA PRO A 141 6.47 7.99 7.09
C PRO A 141 6.49 6.60 6.47
N GLY A 142 5.39 6.18 5.82
CA GLY A 142 5.31 4.87 5.20
C GLY A 142 6.23 4.75 3.98
N LEU A 143 6.31 5.78 3.14
CA LEU A 143 7.28 5.81 2.04
C LEU A 143 8.71 5.92 2.56
N LEU A 144 8.97 6.73 3.59
CA LEU A 144 10.29 6.82 4.20
C LEU A 144 10.77 5.45 4.71
N ILE A 145 9.93 4.76 5.48
CA ILE A 145 10.24 3.45 6.07
C ILE A 145 10.40 2.39 5.00
N ILE A 146 9.44 2.27 4.08
CA ILE A 146 9.37 1.15 3.14
C ILE A 146 10.33 1.34 1.96
N ASP A 147 10.42 2.54 1.39
CA ASP A 147 11.23 2.74 0.18
C ASP A 147 12.66 3.15 0.52
N HIS A 148 12.83 4.10 1.44
CA HIS A 148 14.12 4.76 1.65
C HIS A 148 14.97 4.15 2.76
N ILE A 149 14.39 3.31 3.62
CA ILE A 149 15.12 2.51 4.61
C ILE A 149 15.06 1.03 4.22
N HIS A 150 13.87 0.42 4.24
CA HIS A 150 13.66 -1.01 3.96
C HIS A 150 14.02 -1.42 2.52
N PHE A 151 13.96 -0.49 1.56
CA PHE A 151 14.29 -0.63 0.14
C PHE A 151 13.18 -1.22 -0.76
N GLN A 152 12.38 -0.34 -1.36
CA GLN A 152 11.36 -0.68 -2.37
C GLN A 152 11.11 0.51 -3.32
N TYR A 153 10.54 0.25 -4.49
CA TYR A 153 10.17 1.27 -5.49
C TYR A 153 8.69 1.70 -5.42
N ASN A 154 8.07 1.77 -4.23
CA ASN A 154 6.62 2.04 -4.18
C ASN A 154 6.27 3.48 -4.53
N GLY A 155 7.08 4.47 -4.18
CA GLY A 155 6.86 5.88 -4.48
C GLY A 155 6.70 6.11 -5.98
N PHE A 156 7.58 5.52 -6.79
CA PHE A 156 7.45 5.48 -8.24
C PHE A 156 6.09 4.95 -8.70
N MET A 157 5.71 3.74 -8.25
CA MET A 157 4.45 3.09 -8.65
C MET A 157 3.21 3.81 -8.12
N TYR A 158 3.26 4.39 -6.91
CA TYR A 158 2.22 5.28 -6.39
C TYR A 158 2.14 6.58 -7.18
N GLY A 159 3.24 7.07 -7.76
CA GLY A 159 3.21 8.18 -8.70
C GLY A 159 2.41 7.84 -9.95
N ILE A 160 2.60 6.65 -10.52
CA ILE A 160 1.78 6.15 -11.64
C ILE A 160 0.31 6.05 -11.22
N LEU A 161 0.01 5.50 -10.03
CA LEU A 161 -1.36 5.40 -9.50
C LEU A 161 -2.01 6.78 -9.32
N VAL A 162 -1.32 7.71 -8.66
CA VAL A 162 -1.85 9.06 -8.43
C VAL A 162 -2.07 9.75 -9.76
N MET A 163 -1.16 9.58 -10.73
CA MET A 163 -1.34 10.17 -12.06
C MET A 163 -2.57 9.60 -12.77
N SER A 164 -2.79 8.28 -12.74
CA SER A 164 -4.01 7.68 -13.32
C SER A 164 -5.28 8.19 -12.63
N LEU A 165 -5.26 8.39 -11.31
CA LEU A 165 -6.36 8.99 -10.56
C LEU A 165 -6.58 10.47 -10.90
N VAL A 166 -5.54 11.25 -11.12
CA VAL A 166 -5.63 12.67 -11.52
C VAL A 166 -6.21 12.79 -12.93
N LEU A 167 -5.74 11.96 -13.87
CA LEU A 167 -6.27 11.91 -15.24
C LEU A 167 -7.76 11.56 -15.29
N ALA A 168 -8.31 10.91 -14.26
CA ALA A 168 -9.75 10.63 -14.18
C ALA A 168 -10.63 11.87 -13.94
N ARG A 169 -10.06 13.03 -13.58
CA ARG A 169 -10.82 14.28 -13.31
C ARG A 169 -11.49 14.85 -14.54
N CYS A 170 -10.84 14.76 -15.70
CA CYS A 170 -11.30 15.38 -16.93
C CYS A 170 -11.82 14.33 -17.91
N LYS A 171 -12.96 14.61 -18.56
CA LYS A 171 -13.57 13.69 -19.52
C LYS A 171 -12.66 13.34 -20.70
N GLY A 172 -11.82 14.29 -21.13
CA GLY A 172 -10.87 14.10 -22.23
C GLY A 172 -9.71 13.14 -21.90
N THR A 173 -9.38 12.97 -20.61
CA THR A 173 -8.23 12.18 -20.14
C THR A 173 -8.64 10.84 -19.52
N LEU A 174 -9.93 10.47 -19.57
CA LEU A 174 -10.43 9.20 -19.03
C LEU A 174 -9.78 7.96 -19.67
N LEU A 175 -9.55 7.99 -20.99
CA LEU A 175 -8.83 6.92 -21.66
C LEU A 175 -7.41 6.79 -21.10
N SER A 176 -6.67 7.90 -21.02
CA SER A 176 -5.32 7.94 -20.45
C SER A 176 -5.29 7.47 -19.01
N SER A 177 -6.30 7.80 -18.19
CA SER A 177 -6.44 7.27 -16.82
C SER A 177 -6.45 5.74 -16.80
N GLY A 178 -7.27 5.12 -17.65
CA GLY A 178 -7.32 3.65 -17.76
C GLY A 178 -6.03 3.03 -18.29
N LEU A 179 -5.40 3.66 -19.29
CA LEU A 179 -4.15 3.16 -19.88
C LEU A 179 -2.97 3.27 -18.92
N VAL A 180 -2.82 4.38 -18.20
CA VAL A 180 -1.76 4.53 -17.18
C VAL A 180 -1.95 3.52 -16.05
N PHE A 181 -3.19 3.26 -15.63
CA PHE A 181 -3.46 2.21 -14.65
C PHE A 181 -3.21 0.79 -15.18
N ALA A 182 -3.51 0.52 -16.46
CA ALA A 182 -3.17 -0.75 -17.09
C ALA A 182 -1.65 -1.00 -17.13
N ALA A 183 -0.87 0.06 -17.40
CA ALA A 183 0.58 -0.02 -17.33
C ALA A 183 1.05 -0.31 -15.88
N LEU A 184 0.45 0.33 -14.88
CA LEU A 184 0.73 0.07 -13.46
C LEU A 184 0.49 -1.41 -13.07
N LEU A 185 -0.56 -2.05 -13.57
CA LEU A 185 -0.81 -3.48 -13.35
C LEU A 185 0.33 -4.35 -13.90
N CYS A 186 0.96 -3.92 -14.99
CA CYS A 186 2.12 -4.59 -15.58
C CYS A 186 3.44 -4.28 -14.83
N PHE A 187 3.46 -3.29 -13.93
CA PHE A 187 4.58 -3.03 -13.01
C PHE A 187 4.44 -3.81 -11.69
N LYS A 188 3.22 -3.92 -11.14
CA LYS A 188 2.99 -4.70 -9.91
C LYS A 188 1.55 -5.19 -9.85
N HIS A 189 1.39 -6.50 -9.75
CA HIS A 189 0.06 -7.13 -9.78
C HIS A 189 -0.77 -6.83 -8.52
N ILE A 190 -0.19 -6.32 -7.43
CA ILE A 190 -0.93 -5.92 -6.22
C ILE A 190 -1.99 -4.84 -6.50
N TYR A 191 -1.80 -4.01 -7.54
CA TYR A 191 -2.79 -3.00 -7.93
C TYR A 191 -4.07 -3.61 -8.54
N LEU A 192 -4.09 -4.92 -8.80
CA LEU A 192 -5.30 -5.65 -9.21
C LEU A 192 -6.44 -5.47 -8.20
N TYR A 193 -6.12 -5.28 -6.93
CA TYR A 193 -7.09 -4.96 -5.88
C TYR A 193 -7.92 -3.69 -6.16
N LEU A 194 -7.38 -2.76 -6.94
CA LEU A 194 -8.06 -1.51 -7.30
C LEU A 194 -8.78 -1.60 -8.65
N ALA A 195 -8.54 -2.66 -9.43
CA ALA A 195 -8.93 -2.73 -10.83
C ALA A 195 -10.45 -2.72 -11.05
N LEU A 196 -11.24 -3.31 -10.14
CA LEU A 196 -12.70 -3.29 -10.24
C LEU A 196 -13.27 -1.87 -10.21
N ALA A 197 -12.69 -0.97 -9.40
CA ALA A 197 -13.10 0.44 -9.37
C ALA A 197 -12.82 1.14 -10.69
N TYR A 198 -11.65 0.91 -11.29
CA TYR A 198 -11.32 1.44 -12.63
C TYR A 198 -12.25 0.90 -13.71
N PHE A 199 -12.51 -0.41 -13.70
CA PHE A 199 -13.40 -1.05 -14.65
C PHE A 199 -14.80 -0.44 -14.59
N VAL A 200 -15.42 -0.40 -13.40
CA VAL A 200 -16.78 0.13 -13.22
C VAL A 200 -16.85 1.61 -13.56
N PHE A 201 -15.85 2.40 -13.16
CA PHE A 201 -15.80 3.83 -13.48
C PHE A 201 -15.68 4.08 -14.97
N LEU A 202 -14.72 3.46 -15.66
CA LEU A 202 -14.51 3.66 -17.10
C LEU A 202 -15.66 3.08 -17.92
N LEU A 203 -16.21 1.94 -17.54
CA LEU A 203 -17.42 1.39 -18.15
C LEU A 203 -18.54 2.45 -18.11
N ARG A 204 -18.83 2.99 -16.93
CA ARG A 204 -19.94 3.93 -16.76
C ARG A 204 -19.68 5.31 -17.37
N ALA A 205 -18.47 5.86 -17.18
CA ALA A 205 -18.13 7.24 -17.51
C ALA A 205 -17.63 7.43 -18.95
N TYR A 206 -16.97 6.42 -19.51
CA TYR A 206 -16.32 6.49 -20.82
C TYR A 206 -17.03 5.64 -21.87
N CYS A 207 -17.39 4.39 -21.55
CA CYS A 207 -17.96 3.43 -22.49
C CYS A 207 -19.49 3.54 -22.66
N LEU A 208 -20.22 3.99 -21.63
CA LEU A 208 -21.68 4.15 -21.69
C LEU A 208 -22.11 5.61 -21.89
N SER A 209 -23.29 5.82 -22.48
CA SER A 209 -23.86 7.16 -22.61
C SER A 209 -24.25 7.72 -21.23
N PRO A 210 -24.00 9.02 -20.96
CA PRO A 210 -24.49 9.67 -19.76
C PRO A 210 -26.02 9.58 -19.60
N LYS A 211 -26.76 9.57 -20.72
CA LYS A 211 -28.23 9.60 -20.76
C LYS A 211 -28.91 8.23 -20.62
N SER A 212 -28.22 7.14 -20.97
CA SER A 212 -28.81 5.79 -20.91
C SER A 212 -27.70 4.73 -20.84
N ILE A 213 -27.85 3.77 -19.94
CA ILE A 213 -26.93 2.64 -19.77
C ILE A 213 -26.98 1.65 -20.94
N PHE A 214 -28.11 1.60 -21.68
CA PHE A 214 -28.28 0.71 -22.82
C PHE A 214 -27.62 1.26 -24.10
N ARG A 215 -27.23 2.54 -24.10
CA ARG A 215 -26.56 3.15 -25.25
C ARG A 215 -25.04 3.09 -25.08
N ILE A 216 -24.46 2.04 -25.66
CA ILE A 216 -23.02 1.77 -25.65
C ILE A 216 -22.31 2.69 -26.66
N ARG A 217 -21.20 3.30 -26.25
CA ARG A 217 -20.29 4.06 -27.11
C ARG A 217 -19.22 3.11 -27.67
N PHE A 218 -19.60 2.34 -28.69
CA PHE A 218 -18.78 1.23 -29.21
C PHE A 218 -17.34 1.64 -29.57
N LEU A 219 -17.14 2.79 -30.21
CA LEU A 219 -15.79 3.29 -30.52
C LEU A 219 -14.94 3.56 -29.27
N ASN A 220 -15.55 4.00 -28.16
CA ASN A 220 -14.82 4.19 -26.92
C ASN A 220 -14.43 2.84 -26.30
N CYS A 221 -15.31 1.84 -26.37
CA CYS A 221 -15.00 0.47 -25.95
C CYS A 221 -13.83 -0.10 -26.75
N ILE A 222 -13.82 0.07 -28.08
CA ILE A 222 -12.70 -0.36 -28.94
C ILE A 222 -11.41 0.37 -28.55
N LYS A 223 -11.43 1.70 -28.42
CA LYS A 223 -10.24 2.48 -28.04
C LYS A 223 -9.66 2.02 -26.71
N LEU A 224 -10.52 1.78 -25.71
CA LEU A 224 -10.10 1.29 -24.40
C LEU A 224 -9.57 -0.14 -24.48
N GLY A 225 -10.31 -1.05 -25.11
CA GLY A 225 -9.91 -2.45 -25.26
C GLY A 225 -8.61 -2.62 -26.04
N LEU A 226 -8.47 -1.91 -27.18
CA LEU A 226 -7.26 -1.91 -27.98
C LEU A 226 -6.09 -1.33 -27.19
N GLY A 227 -6.27 -0.19 -26.50
CA GLY A 227 -5.19 0.42 -25.72
C GLY A 227 -4.72 -0.47 -24.55
N ILE A 228 -5.64 -1.10 -23.82
CA ILE A 228 -5.29 -2.08 -22.78
C ILE A 228 -4.58 -3.28 -23.42
N GLY A 229 -5.11 -3.81 -24.53
CA GLY A 229 -4.49 -4.92 -25.27
C GLY A 229 -3.08 -4.59 -25.76
N THR A 230 -2.82 -3.37 -26.21
CA THR A 230 -1.48 -2.90 -26.60
C THR A 230 -0.52 -2.90 -25.41
N ILE A 231 -0.96 -2.42 -24.24
CA ILE A 231 -0.13 -2.37 -23.03
C ILE A 231 0.22 -3.77 -22.54
N PHE A 232 -0.78 -4.64 -22.41
CA PHE A 232 -0.56 -6.03 -22.00
C PHE A 232 0.23 -6.81 -23.06
N GLY A 233 0.00 -6.54 -24.34
CA GLY A 233 0.78 -7.09 -25.44
C GLY A 233 2.24 -6.66 -25.40
N ALA A 234 2.52 -5.39 -25.09
CA ALA A 234 3.90 -4.90 -24.91
C ALA A 234 4.57 -5.52 -23.68
N ALA A 235 3.84 -5.73 -22.58
CA ALA A 235 4.37 -6.34 -21.37
C ALA A 235 4.62 -7.84 -21.57
N PHE A 236 3.57 -8.60 -21.88
CA PHE A 236 3.57 -10.06 -21.84
C PHE A 236 3.80 -10.71 -23.22
N GLY A 237 3.68 -9.97 -24.32
CA GLY A 237 3.79 -10.50 -25.69
C GLY A 237 5.11 -11.24 -25.97
N PRO A 238 6.28 -10.70 -25.58
CA PRO A 238 7.56 -11.41 -25.73
C PRO A 238 7.58 -12.76 -24.99
N PHE A 239 7.08 -12.79 -23.76
CA PHE A 239 6.99 -14.02 -22.96
C PHE A 239 5.93 -15.00 -23.48
N ALA A 240 4.85 -14.50 -24.09
CA ALA A 240 3.86 -15.32 -24.79
C ALA A 240 4.44 -16.00 -26.03
N ALA A 241 5.22 -15.26 -26.84
CA ALA A 241 5.91 -15.81 -28.00
C ALA A 241 6.93 -16.90 -27.63
N LEU A 242 7.56 -16.76 -26.45
CA LEU A 242 8.49 -17.75 -25.89
C LEU A 242 7.81 -18.91 -25.14
N GLY A 243 6.47 -18.94 -25.07
CA GLY A 243 5.73 -20.00 -24.37
C GLY A 243 5.86 -19.99 -22.84
N GLN A 244 6.22 -18.85 -22.23
CA GLN A 244 6.59 -18.75 -20.81
C GLN A 244 5.46 -18.27 -19.88
N ILE A 245 4.27 -17.98 -20.42
CA ILE A 245 3.14 -17.44 -19.64
C ILE A 245 2.79 -18.30 -18.42
N PRO A 246 2.73 -19.65 -18.48
CA PRO A 246 2.42 -20.45 -17.29
C PRO A 246 3.46 -20.28 -16.18
N GLN A 247 4.76 -20.26 -16.52
CA GLN A 247 5.85 -20.05 -15.58
C GLN A 247 5.82 -18.64 -14.98
N LEU A 248 5.55 -17.63 -15.82
CA LEU A 248 5.45 -16.26 -15.36
C LEU A 248 4.29 -16.12 -14.36
N LEU A 249 3.11 -16.67 -14.68
CA LEU A 249 1.95 -16.62 -13.79
C LEU A 249 2.17 -17.36 -12.46
N SER A 250 2.90 -18.47 -12.45
CA SER A 250 3.23 -19.19 -11.22
C SER A 250 4.17 -18.38 -10.30
N ARG A 251 5.06 -17.55 -10.87
CA ARG A 251 5.89 -16.60 -10.12
C ARG A 251 5.09 -15.43 -9.56
N LEU A 252 4.20 -14.84 -10.36
CA LEU A 252 3.39 -13.69 -9.92
C LEU A 252 2.37 -14.07 -8.83
N PHE A 253 1.83 -15.28 -8.87
CA PHE A 253 0.80 -15.75 -7.95
C PHE A 253 1.24 -17.04 -7.22
N PRO A 254 2.16 -16.95 -6.25
CA PRO A 254 2.60 -18.10 -5.48
C PRO A 254 1.50 -18.54 -4.50
N PHE A 255 0.98 -19.76 -4.64
CA PHE A 255 -0.16 -20.27 -3.86
C PHE A 255 0.21 -20.86 -2.48
N SER A 256 1.49 -20.91 -2.11
CA SER A 256 1.99 -21.65 -0.94
C SER A 256 2.08 -20.82 0.35
N ARG A 257 1.10 -19.95 0.63
CA ARG A 257 1.22 -19.02 1.77
C ARG A 257 0.01 -19.02 2.69
N GLY A 258 0.24 -18.98 4.01
CA GLY A 258 -0.78 -18.98 5.08
C GLY A 258 -1.47 -17.63 5.29
N LEU A 259 -2.54 -17.61 6.11
CA LEU A 259 -3.40 -16.44 6.33
C LEU A 259 -2.67 -15.26 6.99
N CYS A 260 -1.97 -15.52 8.11
CA CYS A 260 -1.18 -14.53 8.85
C CYS A 260 0.31 -14.86 8.75
N HIS A 261 1.14 -13.82 8.63
CA HIS A 261 2.60 -13.94 8.80
C HIS A 261 3.00 -13.95 10.28
N ALA A 262 4.31 -14.07 10.52
CA ALA A 262 4.94 -13.87 11.82
C ALA A 262 4.51 -12.56 12.51
N TYR A 263 4.42 -11.48 11.74
CA TYR A 263 3.82 -10.22 12.14
C TYR A 263 2.45 -10.09 11.48
N TRP A 264 1.40 -9.90 12.29
CA TRP A 264 0.05 -9.81 11.76
C TRP A 264 -0.18 -8.43 11.15
N ALA A 265 -0.44 -8.38 9.84
CA ALA A 265 -0.92 -7.16 9.22
C ALA A 265 -2.19 -6.68 9.94
N PRO A 266 -2.39 -5.35 10.13
CA PRO A 266 -3.48 -4.81 10.95
C PRO A 266 -4.85 -4.89 10.25
N ASN A 267 -5.33 -6.11 10.00
CA ASN A 267 -6.57 -6.42 9.31
C ASN A 267 -7.57 -7.16 10.23
N VAL A 268 -8.70 -7.61 9.68
CA VAL A 268 -9.72 -8.34 10.47
C VAL A 268 -9.18 -9.65 11.02
N TRP A 269 -8.27 -10.31 10.30
CA TRP A 269 -7.67 -11.58 10.71
C TRP A 269 -6.72 -11.43 11.90
N ALA A 270 -6.07 -10.28 12.08
CA ALA A 270 -5.31 -9.98 13.29
C ALA A 270 -6.21 -9.91 14.53
N LEU A 271 -7.39 -9.28 14.41
CA LEU A 271 -8.38 -9.24 15.49
C LEU A 271 -8.96 -10.63 15.77
N TYR A 272 -9.21 -11.41 14.73
CA TYR A 272 -9.66 -12.80 14.84
C TYR A 272 -8.63 -13.68 15.57
N SER A 273 -7.37 -13.58 15.17
CA SER A 273 -6.25 -14.30 15.81
C SER A 273 -6.06 -13.87 17.27
N PHE A 274 -6.20 -12.58 17.57
CA PHE A 274 -6.16 -12.10 18.95
C PHE A 274 -7.33 -12.62 19.79
N ALA A 275 -8.55 -12.62 19.23
CA ALA A 275 -9.72 -13.15 19.90
C ALA A 275 -9.56 -14.65 20.21
N ASP A 276 -9.06 -15.45 19.25
CA ASP A 276 -8.73 -16.86 19.47
C ASP A 276 -7.78 -17.04 20.66
N ARG A 277 -6.73 -16.21 20.75
CA ARG A 277 -5.75 -16.25 21.85
C ARG A 277 -6.36 -15.91 23.21
N VAL A 278 -7.26 -14.92 23.28
CA VAL A 278 -7.99 -14.60 24.51
C VAL A 278 -8.92 -15.75 24.89
N LEU A 279 -9.61 -16.34 23.90
CA LEU A 279 -10.54 -17.44 24.12
C LEU A 279 -9.85 -18.71 24.63
N ILE A 280 -8.60 -18.99 24.29
CA ILE A 280 -7.85 -20.13 24.86
C ILE A 280 -7.82 -20.09 26.39
N HIS A 281 -7.71 -18.91 27.00
CA HIS A 281 -7.69 -18.77 28.46
C HIS A 281 -9.08 -18.89 29.10
N VAL A 282 -10.15 -18.67 28.33
CA VAL A 282 -11.54 -18.68 28.80
C VAL A 282 -12.23 -20.02 28.51
N ALA A 283 -11.87 -20.69 27.41
CA ALA A 283 -12.47 -21.93 26.93
C ALA A 283 -12.49 -23.07 27.97
N PRO A 284 -11.41 -23.32 28.76
CA PRO A 284 -11.45 -24.33 29.82
C PRO A 284 -12.46 -24.03 30.93
N ARG A 285 -12.77 -22.74 31.17
CA ARG A 285 -13.76 -22.31 32.17
C ARG A 285 -15.20 -22.45 31.68
N LEU A 286 -15.40 -22.52 30.36
CA LEU A 286 -16.70 -22.65 29.70
C LEU A 286 -16.97 -24.08 29.19
N GLY A 287 -16.04 -25.01 29.37
CA GLY A 287 -16.14 -26.39 28.89
C GLY A 287 -16.01 -26.55 27.37
N TRP A 288 -15.37 -25.59 26.69
CA TRP A 288 -15.17 -25.65 25.23
C TRP A 288 -13.94 -26.49 24.88
N ALA A 289 -14.03 -27.25 23.79
CA ALA A 289 -12.91 -28.01 23.26
C ALA A 289 -11.83 -27.06 22.71
N VAL A 290 -10.57 -27.28 23.10
CA VAL A 290 -9.41 -26.52 22.62
C VAL A 290 -8.54 -27.46 21.81
N ASN A 291 -8.25 -27.09 20.57
CA ASN A 291 -7.30 -27.83 19.75
C ASN A 291 -5.87 -27.58 20.25
N GLN A 292 -5.26 -28.61 20.85
CA GLN A 292 -3.92 -28.53 21.44
C GLN A 292 -2.83 -28.34 20.39
N ASP A 293 -3.02 -28.85 19.17
CA ASP A 293 -2.03 -28.74 18.07
C ASP A 293 -1.90 -27.29 17.57
N ALA A 294 -2.99 -26.51 17.66
CA ALA A 294 -3.04 -25.10 17.27
C ALA A 294 -2.38 -24.15 18.29
N LEU A 295 -2.11 -24.61 19.52
CA LEU A 295 -1.46 -23.81 20.56
C LEU A 295 -0.03 -23.40 20.15
N GLN A 296 0.65 -24.25 19.38
CA GLN A 296 2.04 -24.07 18.96
C GLN A 296 2.21 -23.42 17.57
N SER A 297 1.17 -23.40 16.73
CA SER A 297 1.24 -22.94 15.33
C SER A 297 1.46 -21.43 15.20
N VAL A 298 0.72 -20.60 15.94
CA VAL A 298 0.77 -19.12 15.79
C VAL A 298 1.84 -18.46 16.70
N THR A 299 2.45 -19.19 17.64
CA THR A 299 3.39 -18.64 18.64
C THR A 299 4.85 -18.66 18.20
N ARG A 300 5.21 -19.39 17.14
CA ARG A 300 6.61 -19.49 16.69
C ARG A 300 7.07 -18.36 15.78
N GLY A 301 6.17 -17.48 15.32
CA GLY A 301 6.52 -16.49 14.30
C GLY A 301 7.05 -17.12 13.00
N LEU A 302 6.75 -18.40 12.75
CA LEU A 302 7.13 -19.11 11.54
C LEU A 302 6.02 -18.95 10.50
N VAL A 303 6.41 -18.74 9.24
CA VAL A 303 5.50 -18.68 8.09
C VAL A 303 4.95 -20.09 7.87
N GLY A 304 3.69 -20.33 8.24
CA GLY A 304 3.02 -21.62 8.10
C GLY A 304 1.50 -21.48 8.09
N ASP A 305 0.80 -22.60 7.88
CA ASP A 305 -0.66 -22.64 7.93
C ASP A 305 -1.14 -22.29 9.35
N THR A 306 -1.74 -21.12 9.49
CA THR A 306 -2.34 -20.65 10.74
C THR A 306 -3.50 -21.57 11.09
N SER A 307 -3.39 -22.27 12.21
CA SER A 307 -4.49 -23.03 12.79
C SER A 307 -5.04 -22.32 14.03
N PHE A 308 -6.35 -22.30 14.19
CA PHE A 308 -7.03 -21.67 15.32
C PHE A 308 -7.39 -22.70 16.39
N ALA A 309 -7.24 -22.31 17.65
CA ALA A 309 -7.39 -23.23 18.78
C ALA A 309 -8.84 -23.37 19.25
N VAL A 310 -9.63 -22.30 19.12
CA VAL A 310 -11.03 -22.22 19.55
C VAL A 310 -11.93 -21.78 18.40
N LEU A 311 -11.49 -20.80 17.61
CA LEU A 311 -12.25 -20.26 16.50
C LEU A 311 -12.18 -21.14 15.24
N PRO A 312 -13.19 -21.10 14.35
CA PRO A 312 -13.17 -21.81 13.09
C PRO A 312 -12.00 -21.46 12.17
N GLU A 313 -11.54 -22.43 11.39
CA GLU A 313 -10.55 -22.20 10.33
C GLU A 313 -11.10 -21.30 9.22
N ILE A 314 -10.26 -20.38 8.76
CA ILE A 314 -10.58 -19.46 7.67
C ILE A 314 -9.93 -20.00 6.40
N SER A 315 -10.74 -20.22 5.36
CA SER A 315 -10.23 -20.70 4.07
C SER A 315 -9.94 -19.54 3.09
N PRO A 316 -9.00 -19.71 2.13
CA PRO A 316 -8.75 -18.72 1.09
C PRO A 316 -10.01 -18.34 0.28
N ARG A 317 -10.91 -19.32 0.09
CA ARG A 317 -12.20 -19.10 -0.60
C ARG A 317 -13.11 -18.14 0.16
N MET A 318 -13.17 -18.26 1.48
CA MET A 318 -13.95 -17.35 2.32
C MET A 318 -13.41 -15.92 2.24
N CYS A 319 -12.08 -15.75 2.37
CA CYS A 319 -11.41 -14.45 2.21
C CYS A 319 -11.71 -13.81 0.85
N PHE A 320 -11.64 -14.60 -0.23
CA PHE A 320 -11.95 -14.15 -1.58
C PHE A 320 -13.40 -13.66 -1.72
N ILE A 321 -14.37 -14.45 -1.24
CA ILE A 321 -15.79 -14.09 -1.28
C ILE A 321 -16.06 -12.82 -0.47
N LEU A 322 -15.55 -12.74 0.76
CA LEU A 322 -15.71 -11.55 1.62
C LEU A 322 -15.11 -10.30 0.97
N THR A 323 -13.90 -10.42 0.41
CA THR A 323 -13.25 -9.33 -0.31
C THR A 323 -14.13 -8.84 -1.45
N LEU A 324 -14.64 -9.74 -2.31
CA LEU A 324 -15.50 -9.36 -3.43
C LEU A 324 -16.82 -8.71 -2.99
N ILE A 325 -17.45 -9.22 -1.92
CA ILE A 325 -18.68 -8.63 -1.38
C ILE A 325 -18.43 -7.18 -0.97
N PHE A 326 -17.40 -6.94 -0.16
CA PHE A 326 -17.11 -5.59 0.34
C PHE A 326 -16.53 -4.65 -0.72
N GLN A 327 -15.88 -5.17 -1.76
CA GLN A 327 -15.54 -4.41 -2.96
C GLN A 327 -16.79 -4.05 -3.77
N GLY A 328 -17.77 -4.95 -3.87
CA GLY A 328 -19.01 -4.73 -4.63
C GLY A 328 -19.83 -3.54 -4.14
N LEU A 329 -19.90 -3.33 -2.82
CA LEU A 329 -20.71 -2.26 -2.22
C LEU A 329 -20.41 -0.86 -2.79
N PRO A 330 -19.16 -0.33 -2.73
CA PRO A 330 -18.87 1.00 -3.24
C PRO A 330 -19.03 1.11 -4.76
N LEU A 331 -18.86 0.01 -5.50
CA LEU A 331 -18.98 -0.05 -6.95
C LEU A 331 -20.41 0.20 -7.43
N LEU A 332 -21.43 -0.22 -6.67
CA LEU A 332 -22.83 0.08 -6.98
C LEU A 332 -23.11 1.58 -6.99
N LYS A 333 -22.63 2.30 -5.97
CA LYS A 333 -22.73 3.77 -5.91
C LYS A 333 -21.92 4.43 -7.03
N LEU A 334 -20.70 3.95 -7.28
CA LEU A 334 -19.82 4.47 -8.32
C LEU A 334 -20.45 4.34 -9.73
N PHE A 335 -21.04 3.18 -10.03
CA PHE A 335 -21.73 2.95 -11.30
C PHE A 335 -22.94 3.89 -11.47
N SER A 336 -23.64 4.18 -10.38
CA SER A 336 -24.79 5.08 -10.41
C SER A 336 -24.37 6.54 -10.57
N GLN A 337 -23.30 6.94 -9.87
CA GLN A 337 -22.80 8.31 -9.79
C GLN A 337 -21.27 8.34 -10.06
N PRO A 338 -20.86 8.32 -11.34
CA PRO A 338 -19.46 8.25 -11.74
C PRO A 338 -18.76 9.62 -11.63
N THR A 339 -18.68 10.18 -10.42
CA THR A 339 -17.89 11.40 -10.15
C THR A 339 -16.46 11.03 -9.76
N TRP A 340 -15.55 11.98 -9.89
CA TRP A 340 -14.15 11.77 -9.51
C TRP A 340 -14.01 11.39 -8.03
N GLU A 341 -14.77 12.05 -7.15
CA GLU A 341 -14.72 11.79 -5.72
C GLU A 341 -15.25 10.40 -5.36
N ASN A 342 -16.35 9.98 -5.99
CA ASN A 342 -16.87 8.62 -5.80
C ASN A 342 -15.89 7.59 -6.37
N PHE A 343 -15.17 7.91 -7.44
CA PHE A 343 -14.14 7.06 -7.99
C PHE A 343 -12.96 6.89 -7.03
N ILE A 344 -12.39 7.97 -6.49
CA ILE A 344 -11.31 7.86 -5.49
C ILE A 344 -11.79 7.13 -4.24
N GLY A 345 -13.02 7.40 -3.79
CA GLY A 345 -13.62 6.71 -2.65
C GLY A 345 -13.82 5.22 -2.88
N ALA A 346 -14.28 4.83 -4.06
CA ALA A 346 -14.41 3.43 -4.44
C ALA A 346 -13.05 2.74 -4.56
N VAL A 347 -12.03 3.38 -5.16
CA VAL A 347 -10.65 2.86 -5.18
C VAL A 347 -10.14 2.64 -3.76
N THR A 348 -10.34 3.60 -2.88
CA THR A 348 -9.95 3.52 -1.47
C THR A 348 -10.66 2.37 -0.76
N LEU A 349 -11.98 2.22 -0.93
CA LEU A 349 -12.78 1.16 -0.32
C LEU A 349 -12.49 -0.22 -0.91
N CYS A 350 -12.15 -0.31 -2.20
CA CYS A 350 -11.66 -1.55 -2.80
C CYS A 350 -10.30 -1.95 -2.20
N GLY A 351 -9.41 -0.99 -1.98
CA GLY A 351 -8.16 -1.19 -1.26
C GLY A 351 -8.37 -1.67 0.18
N TYR A 352 -9.30 -1.03 0.92
CA TYR A 352 -9.68 -1.48 2.26
C TYR A 352 -10.19 -2.92 2.25
N ALA A 353 -11.11 -3.26 1.36
CA ALA A 353 -11.68 -4.60 1.31
C ALA A 353 -10.61 -5.67 1.06
N SER A 354 -9.68 -5.44 0.13
CA SER A 354 -8.55 -6.35 -0.11
C SER A 354 -7.58 -6.42 1.07
N PHE A 355 -7.31 -5.29 1.73
CA PHE A 355 -6.42 -5.27 2.89
C PHE A 355 -7.03 -5.97 4.11
N LEU A 356 -8.33 -5.75 4.35
CA LEU A 356 -9.03 -6.24 5.54
C LEU A 356 -9.39 -7.73 5.46
N PHE A 357 -9.83 -8.18 4.28
CA PHE A 357 -10.40 -9.52 4.08
C PHE A 357 -9.56 -10.40 3.15
N GLY A 358 -8.47 -9.88 2.59
CA GLY A 358 -7.59 -10.64 1.71
C GLY A 358 -6.97 -11.85 2.40
N TRP A 359 -6.74 -12.90 1.63
CA TRP A 359 -5.86 -13.99 2.03
C TRP A 359 -4.43 -13.51 1.87
N HIS A 360 -3.61 -13.65 2.91
CA HIS A 360 -2.19 -13.34 2.87
C HIS A 360 -1.88 -11.86 2.55
N VAL A 361 -2.09 -11.00 3.55
CA VAL A 361 -1.86 -9.55 3.43
C VAL A 361 -0.67 -9.14 4.28
N HIS A 362 0.21 -8.33 3.70
CA HIS A 362 1.32 -7.70 4.42
C HIS A 362 0.94 -6.31 4.93
N GLU A 363 1.51 -5.90 6.06
CA GLU A 363 1.37 -4.56 6.64
C GLU A 363 1.73 -3.45 5.64
N LYS A 364 2.73 -3.68 4.78
CA LYS A 364 3.17 -2.75 3.72
C LYS A 364 2.04 -2.37 2.75
N ALA A 365 1.05 -3.24 2.56
CA ALA A 365 -0.06 -3.01 1.63
C ALA A 365 -1.04 -1.91 2.10
N ILE A 366 -0.96 -1.45 3.36
CA ILE A 366 -1.83 -0.38 3.88
C ILE A 366 -1.69 0.94 3.10
N LEU A 367 -0.54 1.16 2.45
CA LEU A 367 -0.31 2.33 1.60
C LEU A 367 -1.24 2.36 0.37
N LEU A 368 -1.75 1.21 -0.11
CA LEU A 368 -2.76 1.15 -1.17
C LEU A 368 -4.07 1.83 -0.75
N VAL A 369 -4.30 1.97 0.56
CA VAL A 369 -5.46 2.66 1.13
C VAL A 369 -5.12 4.11 1.47
N ILE A 370 -3.99 4.33 2.17
CA ILE A 370 -3.59 5.66 2.67
C ILE A 370 -3.41 6.67 1.53
N ILE A 371 -2.74 6.27 0.44
CA ILE A 371 -2.40 7.18 -0.66
C ILE A 371 -3.66 7.73 -1.35
N PRO A 372 -4.57 6.90 -1.90
CA PRO A 372 -5.80 7.42 -2.51
C PRO A 372 -6.73 8.12 -1.50
N PHE A 373 -6.83 7.66 -0.25
CA PHE A 373 -7.65 8.35 0.75
C PHE A 373 -7.10 9.75 1.07
N SER A 374 -5.78 9.93 1.12
CA SER A 374 -5.14 11.23 1.38
C SER A 374 -5.56 12.30 0.35
N LEU A 375 -5.85 11.91 -0.91
CA LEU A 375 -6.30 12.84 -1.96
C LEU A 375 -7.69 13.46 -1.69
N ILE A 376 -8.50 12.82 -0.84
CA ILE A 376 -9.87 13.25 -0.51
C ILE A 376 -10.09 13.47 1.00
N ALA A 377 -9.07 13.29 1.83
CA ALA A 377 -9.15 13.41 3.30
C ALA A 377 -9.63 14.81 3.76
N LEU A 378 -9.30 15.86 3.01
CA LEU A 378 -9.64 17.25 3.33
C LEU A 378 -10.92 17.76 2.66
N ARG A 379 -11.76 16.87 2.13
CA ARG A 379 -13.02 17.27 1.49
C ARG A 379 -14.01 17.88 2.49
N ASP A 380 -14.20 17.23 3.63
CA ASP A 380 -14.97 17.74 4.76
C ASP A 380 -14.46 17.10 6.06
N ARG A 381 -14.90 17.62 7.22
CA ARG A 381 -14.51 17.07 8.51
C ARG A 381 -14.91 15.60 8.74
N ARG A 382 -15.88 15.05 8.00
CA ARG A 382 -16.26 13.63 8.14
C ARG A 382 -15.23 12.73 7.46
N HIS A 383 -14.72 13.14 6.29
CA HIS A 383 -13.62 12.44 5.61
C HIS A 383 -12.37 12.44 6.49
N LEU A 384 -12.03 13.59 7.08
CA LEU A 384 -10.91 13.69 7.99
C LEU A 384 -11.10 12.83 9.25
N GLY A 385 -12.29 12.85 9.85
CA GLY A 385 -12.62 12.01 11.01
C GLY A 385 -12.42 10.52 10.74
N ALA A 386 -12.80 10.06 9.54
CA ALA A 386 -12.58 8.68 9.10
C ALA A 386 -11.09 8.42 8.74
N PHE A 387 -10.36 9.39 8.22
CA PHE A 387 -8.94 9.23 7.84
C PHE A 387 -7.99 9.18 9.04
N ARG A 388 -8.26 9.92 10.12
CA ARG A 388 -7.33 10.04 11.28
C ARG A 388 -6.92 8.68 11.90
N PRO A 389 -7.84 7.74 12.21
CA PRO A 389 -7.44 6.46 12.77
C PRO A 389 -6.59 5.63 11.79
N LEU A 390 -6.87 5.69 10.49
CA LEU A 390 -6.03 5.05 9.46
C LEU A 390 -4.63 5.67 9.43
N ALA A 391 -4.53 6.99 9.48
CA ALA A 391 -3.24 7.67 9.45
C ALA A 391 -2.36 7.25 10.63
N VAL A 392 -2.92 7.10 11.83
CA VAL A 392 -2.16 6.60 12.99
C VAL A 392 -1.86 5.11 12.84
N ALA A 393 -2.89 4.28 12.67
CA ALA A 393 -2.76 2.82 12.63
C ALA A 393 -1.84 2.33 11.51
N GLY A 394 -2.00 2.90 10.31
CA GLY A 394 -1.28 2.45 9.13
C GLY A 394 0.19 2.86 9.11
N HIS A 395 0.60 3.93 9.81
CA HIS A 395 2.02 4.27 9.95
C HIS A 395 2.66 3.54 11.14
N VAL A 396 1.97 3.45 12.28
CA VAL A 396 2.48 2.77 13.48
C VAL A 396 2.65 1.27 13.25
N SER A 397 1.74 0.64 12.50
CA SER A 397 1.85 -0.77 12.13
C SER A 397 3.06 -1.10 11.25
N LEU A 398 3.76 -0.11 10.68
CA LEU A 398 5.00 -0.34 9.93
C LEU A 398 6.24 -0.34 10.83
N PHE A 399 6.13 0.06 12.10
CA PHE A 399 7.29 0.15 12.98
C PHE A 399 8.04 -1.18 13.17
N PRO A 400 7.37 -2.34 13.24
CA PRO A 400 8.05 -3.62 13.35
C PRO A 400 8.93 -3.99 12.15
N LEU A 401 8.75 -3.36 10.99
CA LEU A 401 9.61 -3.57 9.82
C LEU A 401 11.06 -3.10 10.05
N LEU A 402 11.25 -2.14 10.95
CA LEU A 402 12.57 -1.60 11.31
C LEU A 402 12.88 -1.97 12.76
N PHE A 403 13.25 -3.22 12.99
CA PHE A 403 13.48 -3.76 14.34
C PHE A 403 14.83 -3.34 14.95
N THR A 404 15.70 -2.70 14.18
CA THR A 404 17.04 -2.29 14.60
C THR A 404 17.00 -1.07 15.55
N PRO A 405 17.82 -1.07 16.63
CA PRO A 405 17.84 0.05 17.59
C PRO A 405 18.29 1.39 16.99
N ALA A 406 19.16 1.38 15.97
CA ALA A 406 19.71 2.60 15.39
C ALA A 406 18.65 3.41 14.60
N GLU A 407 17.73 2.72 13.92
CA GLU A 407 16.66 3.32 13.13
C GLU A 407 15.44 3.71 14.00
N PHE A 408 15.40 3.26 15.26
CA PHE A 408 14.29 3.52 16.17
C PHE A 408 13.98 5.01 16.37
N PRO A 409 14.97 5.90 16.64
CA PRO A 409 14.72 7.33 16.78
C PRO A 409 14.16 7.94 15.49
N VAL A 410 14.73 7.56 14.34
CA VAL A 410 14.34 8.10 13.02
C VAL A 410 12.89 7.75 12.73
N LYS A 411 12.51 6.46 12.79
CA LYS A 411 11.13 6.05 12.46
C LYS A 411 10.11 6.66 13.43
N THR A 412 10.45 6.77 14.72
CA THR A 412 9.53 7.24 15.76
C THR A 412 9.36 8.75 15.72
N ILE A 413 10.46 9.52 15.78
CA ILE A 413 10.42 10.98 15.77
C ILE A 413 9.82 11.49 14.46
N TYR A 414 10.24 10.93 13.32
CA TYR A 414 9.72 11.35 12.02
C TYR A 414 8.21 11.10 11.90
N THR A 415 7.74 9.91 12.32
CA THR A 415 6.31 9.59 12.27
C THR A 415 5.49 10.46 13.22
N ILE A 416 5.95 10.68 14.45
CA ILE A 416 5.25 11.54 15.42
C ILE A 416 5.19 12.98 14.90
N MET A 417 6.31 13.53 14.41
CA MET A 417 6.35 14.86 13.83
C MET A 417 5.40 14.99 12.65
N TRP A 418 5.39 14.01 11.73
CA TRP A 418 4.47 13.98 10.62
C TRP A 418 3.01 13.96 11.08
N LEU A 419 2.67 13.09 12.03
CA LEU A 419 1.31 12.98 12.58
C LEU A 419 0.86 14.30 13.21
N VAL A 420 1.70 14.92 14.04
CA VAL A 420 1.37 16.19 14.69
C VAL A 420 1.19 17.29 13.65
N VAL A 421 2.15 17.49 12.76
CA VAL A 421 2.14 18.59 11.78
C VAL A 421 0.95 18.45 10.83
N PHE A 422 0.78 17.27 10.21
CA PHE A 422 -0.23 17.10 9.18
C PHE A 422 -1.63 16.96 9.74
N LEU A 423 -1.84 16.28 10.87
CA LEU A 423 -3.19 16.23 11.46
C LEU A 423 -3.62 17.61 11.99
N MET A 424 -2.71 18.40 12.57
CA MET A 424 -3.05 19.79 12.95
C MET A 424 -3.33 20.67 11.72
N ALA A 425 -2.55 20.54 10.65
CA ALA A 425 -2.79 21.28 9.41
C ALA A 425 -4.13 20.87 8.77
N PHE A 426 -4.44 19.58 8.78
CA PHE A 426 -5.69 19.04 8.28
C PHE A 426 -6.89 19.55 9.06
N ASP A 427 -6.80 19.65 10.39
CA ASP A 427 -7.87 20.17 11.25
C ASP A 427 -8.22 21.62 10.96
N ARG A 428 -7.22 22.43 10.59
CA ARG A 428 -7.38 23.82 10.20
C ARG A 428 -7.96 23.99 8.80
N LEU A 429 -7.68 23.05 7.90
CA LEU A 429 -8.05 23.16 6.48
C LEU A 429 -9.34 22.42 6.11
N ALA A 430 -9.72 21.38 6.87
CA ALA A 430 -10.92 20.60 6.59
C ALA A 430 -12.19 21.43 6.83
N PRO A 431 -13.01 21.68 5.80
CA PRO A 431 -14.20 22.50 5.92
C PRO A 431 -15.27 21.78 6.75
N ALA A 432 -16.16 22.57 7.36
CA ALA A 432 -17.32 22.04 8.06
C ALA A 432 -18.20 21.22 7.09
N SER A 433 -18.77 20.13 7.59
CA SER A 433 -19.72 19.32 6.83
C SER A 433 -21.12 19.91 6.94
N ASN A 434 -21.83 20.02 5.81
CA ASN A 434 -23.25 20.38 5.78
C ASN A 434 -24.17 19.26 6.28
N LYS A 435 -23.64 18.04 6.40
CA LYS A 435 -24.34 16.86 6.95
C LYS A 435 -23.95 16.66 8.41
N PRO A 436 -24.88 16.20 9.28
CA PRO A 436 -24.61 15.97 10.69
C PRO A 436 -23.47 14.97 10.86
N ARG A 437 -22.65 15.20 11.90
CA ARG A 437 -21.58 14.26 12.25
C ARG A 437 -22.18 13.05 12.95
N ILE A 438 -21.57 11.90 12.71
CA ILE A 438 -21.88 10.70 13.47
C ILE A 438 -21.03 10.74 14.72
N PHE A 439 -21.68 11.07 15.83
CA PHE A 439 -21.06 11.36 17.13
C PHE A 439 -20.08 10.27 17.63
N LEU A 440 -20.32 9.01 17.28
CA LEU A 440 -19.50 7.88 17.71
C LEU A 440 -18.09 7.88 17.08
N LEU A 441 -17.95 8.35 15.83
CA LEU A 441 -16.67 8.32 15.11
C LEU A 441 -15.65 9.31 15.68
N ASP A 442 -16.10 10.52 16.05
CA ASP A 442 -15.21 11.56 16.58
C ASP A 442 -14.64 11.16 17.95
N ARG A 443 -15.48 10.60 18.84
CA ARG A 443 -15.06 10.10 20.15
C ARG A 443 -14.15 8.89 20.05
N PHE A 444 -14.49 7.94 19.17
CA PHE A 444 -13.66 6.78 18.89
C PHE A 444 -12.27 7.21 18.40
N SER A 445 -12.20 8.10 17.40
CA SER A 445 -10.94 8.59 16.85
C SER A 445 -10.06 9.26 17.91
N THR A 446 -10.66 10.10 18.75
CA THR A 446 -9.94 10.79 19.83
C THR A 446 -9.41 9.82 20.88
N LEU A 447 -10.26 8.91 21.37
CA LEU A 447 -9.86 7.90 22.36
C LEU A 447 -8.79 6.96 21.78
N TYR A 448 -8.97 6.55 20.53
CA TYR A 448 -8.01 5.73 19.81
C TYR A 448 -6.64 6.41 19.83
N ILE A 449 -6.53 7.63 19.30
CA ILE A 449 -5.26 8.38 19.26
C ILE A 449 -4.66 8.53 20.66
N ALA A 450 -5.46 8.84 21.68
CA ALA A 450 -4.97 8.96 23.05
C ALA A 450 -4.32 7.67 23.59
N VAL A 451 -4.90 6.50 23.29
CA VAL A 451 -4.37 5.19 23.68
C VAL A 451 -3.12 4.79 22.88
N SER A 452 -2.93 5.32 21.67
CA SER A 452 -1.74 5.00 20.85
C SER A 452 -0.43 5.38 21.55
N ILE A 453 -0.44 6.50 22.29
CA ILE A 453 0.76 7.07 22.94
C ILE A 453 1.33 6.11 24.00
N PRO A 454 0.58 5.71 25.05
CA PRO A 454 1.09 4.77 26.05
C PRO A 454 1.38 3.39 25.44
N LEU A 455 0.65 2.97 24.42
CA LEU A 455 0.91 1.69 23.76
C LEU A 455 2.25 1.68 23.02
N ILE A 456 2.54 2.71 22.22
CA ILE A 456 3.83 2.84 21.52
C ILE A 456 4.96 2.91 22.53
N LEU A 457 4.80 3.66 23.63
CA LEU A 457 5.77 3.73 24.71
C LEU A 457 6.05 2.36 25.33
N TYR A 458 4.99 1.58 25.61
CA TYR A 458 5.12 0.23 26.12
C TYR A 458 5.84 -0.70 25.13
N CYS A 459 5.31 -0.81 23.91
CA CYS A 459 5.79 -1.75 22.89
C CYS A 459 7.22 -1.44 22.44
N SER A 460 7.61 -0.17 22.46
CA SER A 460 8.89 0.26 21.89
C SER A 460 10.02 0.43 22.90
N LEU A 461 9.70 0.81 24.15
CA LEU A 461 10.70 1.18 25.14
C LEU A 461 10.58 0.34 26.41
N LEU A 462 9.38 0.24 26.98
CA LEU A 462 9.23 -0.36 28.31
C LEU A 462 9.26 -1.90 28.30
N HIS A 463 8.74 -2.54 27.25
CA HIS A 463 8.63 -4.00 27.22
C HIS A 463 10.00 -4.69 27.35
N GLN A 464 10.99 -4.27 26.56
CA GLN A 464 12.34 -4.85 26.60
C GLN A 464 13.03 -4.60 27.95
N ILE A 465 12.75 -3.46 28.60
CA ILE A 465 13.29 -3.12 29.92
C ILE A 465 12.68 -4.01 31.01
N ILE A 466 11.37 -4.27 30.95
CA ILE A 466 10.64 -5.00 31.99
C ILE A 466 10.77 -6.52 31.83
N PHE A 467 10.62 -7.04 30.61
CA PHE A 467 10.49 -8.48 30.35
C PHE A 467 11.72 -9.09 29.66
N GLY A 468 12.70 -8.29 29.23
CA GLY A 468 13.90 -8.78 28.56
C GLY A 468 13.57 -9.59 27.30
N LYS A 469 13.97 -10.87 27.28
CA LYS A 469 13.68 -11.83 26.19
C LYS A 469 12.42 -12.68 26.44
N SER A 470 11.70 -12.45 27.54
CA SER A 470 10.43 -13.12 27.77
C SER A 470 9.32 -12.39 27.01
N TYR A 471 8.40 -13.14 26.39
CA TYR A 471 7.25 -12.60 25.66
C TYR A 471 7.60 -11.71 24.45
N GLU A 472 8.65 -12.05 23.69
CA GLU A 472 9.14 -11.23 22.55
C GLU A 472 8.08 -10.88 21.50
N PHE A 473 7.06 -11.74 21.31
CA PHE A 473 5.97 -11.51 20.35
C PHE A 473 4.80 -10.68 20.89
N LEU A 474 4.75 -10.39 22.20
CA LEU A 474 3.65 -9.67 22.83
C LEU A 474 3.53 -8.21 22.33
N PRO A 475 4.63 -7.44 22.21
CA PRO A 475 4.56 -6.09 21.62
C PRO A 475 4.08 -6.09 20.17
N LEU A 476 4.50 -7.08 19.39
CA LEU A 476 4.08 -7.25 18.00
C LEU A 476 2.58 -7.50 17.92
N MET A 477 2.08 -8.46 18.71
CA MET A 477 0.66 -8.79 18.79
C MET A 477 -0.19 -7.57 19.20
N PHE A 478 0.23 -6.82 20.22
CA PHE A 478 -0.50 -5.62 20.63
C PHE A 478 -0.48 -4.52 19.56
N THR A 479 0.67 -4.29 18.93
CA THR A 479 0.79 -3.31 17.83
C THR A 479 -0.14 -3.68 16.68
N SER A 480 -0.16 -4.96 16.26
CA SER A 480 -1.02 -5.48 15.22
C SER A 480 -2.51 -5.34 15.55
N SER A 481 -2.93 -5.84 16.71
CA SER A 481 -4.35 -5.83 17.12
C SER A 481 -4.87 -4.42 17.33
N TYR A 482 -4.09 -3.56 17.98
CA TYR A 482 -4.47 -2.16 18.19
C TYR A 482 -4.53 -1.40 16.86
N SER A 483 -3.56 -1.60 15.97
CA SER A 483 -3.60 -0.98 14.64
C SER A 483 -4.79 -1.50 13.83
N ALA A 484 -5.14 -2.78 13.93
CA ALA A 484 -6.30 -3.35 13.26
C ALA A 484 -7.63 -2.70 13.70
N ILE A 485 -7.79 -2.38 14.99
CA ILE A 485 -8.94 -1.61 15.49
C ILE A 485 -9.04 -0.25 14.79
N GLY A 486 -7.92 0.45 14.61
CA GLY A 486 -7.87 1.74 13.92
C GLY A 486 -8.22 1.64 12.44
N VAL A 487 -7.66 0.65 11.73
CA VAL A 487 -7.95 0.42 10.30
C VAL A 487 -9.42 0.04 10.09
N VAL A 488 -9.95 -0.89 10.89
CA VAL A 488 -11.36 -1.31 10.81
C VAL A 488 -12.31 -0.17 11.18
N GLY A 489 -12.02 0.57 12.26
CA GLY A 489 -12.82 1.72 12.66
C GLY A 489 -12.84 2.83 11.61
N SER A 490 -11.69 3.07 10.96
CA SER A 490 -11.57 3.98 9.83
C SER A 490 -12.37 3.51 8.61
N TRP A 491 -12.31 2.21 8.27
CA TRP A 491 -13.07 1.62 7.18
C TRP A 491 -14.57 1.73 7.38
N VAL A 492 -15.07 1.37 8.57
CA VAL A 492 -16.50 1.49 8.90
C VAL A 492 -16.92 2.97 8.84
N GLY A 493 -16.13 3.86 9.43
CA GLY A 493 -16.38 5.30 9.37
C GLY A 493 -16.43 5.82 7.94
N TYR A 494 -15.48 5.42 7.10
CA TYR A 494 -15.42 5.86 5.71
C TYR A 494 -16.51 5.25 4.84
N MET A 495 -16.89 3.99 5.04
CA MET A 495 -18.05 3.39 4.38
C MET A 495 -19.32 4.23 4.61
N VAL A 496 -19.57 4.64 5.86
CA VAL A 496 -20.73 5.48 6.16
C VAL A 496 -20.60 6.85 5.50
N VAL A 497 -19.44 7.49 5.56
CA VAL A 497 -19.21 8.78 4.89
C VAL A 497 -19.41 8.65 3.38
N TYR A 498 -18.91 7.59 2.76
CA TYR A 498 -19.01 7.34 1.33
C TYR A 498 -20.46 7.18 0.90
N PHE A 499 -21.29 6.39 1.59
CA PHE A 499 -22.70 6.22 1.21
C PHE A 499 -23.57 7.42 1.55
N THR A 500 -23.23 8.17 2.61
CA THR A 500 -23.98 9.36 3.04
C THR A 500 -23.47 10.67 2.45
N ALA A 501 -22.39 10.68 1.66
CA ALA A 501 -21.94 11.83 0.88
C ALA A 501 -22.89 12.06 -0.30
#